data_AF-A0A944ZST7-F1
#
_entry.id   AF-A0A944ZST7-F1
#
_cell.length_a   1.000
_cell.length_b   1.000
_cell.length_c   1.000
_cell.angle_alpha   90.00
_cell.angle_beta   90.00
_cell.angle_gamma   90.00
#
_symmetry.space_group_name_H-M   'P 1'
#
loop_
_entity.id
_entity.type
_entity.pdbx_description
1 polymer ?
#
loop_
_entity_poly.entity_id
_entity_poly.type
_entity_poly.pdbx_seq_one_letter_code
_entity_poly.pdbx_strand_id
1 'polypeptide(L)'
;MKKTLLLLLVSIFSLSTLTACGWITTEAELKESFIEANSELACEIAKDPSLAIDSPDNKDMVKDIFEKHDLPIDDDEEMLELFDKYTHDEEVINAVQTHLEEDCDVQV
;
A
#
# COMPACT_ATOMS: atom_id res chain seq x y z
N MET A 1 49.17 18.87 21.48
CA MET A 1 48.26 19.34 20.40
C MET A 1 47.34 18.18 20.05
N LYS A 2 46.07 18.25 20.45
CA LYS A 2 45.06 17.20 20.26
C LYS A 2 44.36 17.41 18.90
N LYS A 3 44.16 16.31 18.18
CA LYS A 3 43.38 16.18 16.93
C LYS A 3 41.89 16.33 17.21
N THR A 4 41.15 17.00 16.31
CA THR A 4 39.80 16.68 15.76
C THR A 4 39.31 17.93 14.98
N LEU A 5 39.18 17.88 13.65
CA LEU A 5 38.16 17.24 12.80
C LEU A 5 36.82 18.02 12.75
N LEU A 6 36.65 18.77 11.65
CA LEU A 6 35.48 18.94 10.78
C LEU A 6 34.07 18.96 11.41
N LEU A 7 33.38 20.11 11.36
CA LEU A 7 31.93 20.39 11.51
C LEU A 7 31.76 21.84 10.99
N LEU A 8 30.83 22.31 10.15
CA LEU A 8 29.51 21.90 9.68
C LEU A 8 29.26 22.67 8.37
N LEU A 9 28.92 21.98 7.28
CA LEU A 9 28.18 22.58 6.16
C LEU A 9 26.74 22.09 6.30
N VAL A 10 25.98 22.76 7.15
CA VAL A 10 24.52 22.65 7.18
C VAL A 10 23.99 24.04 6.98
N SER A 11 23.59 24.35 5.76
CA SER A 11 22.61 25.40 5.55
C SER A 11 21.88 25.23 4.23
N ILE A 12 20.64 24.76 4.42
CA ILE A 12 19.47 25.21 3.68
C ILE A 12 19.39 24.62 2.26
N PHE A 13 19.16 23.31 2.20
CA PHE A 13 18.23 22.80 1.20
C PHE A 13 16.85 23.21 1.68
N SER A 14 16.26 24.17 0.97
CA SER A 14 14.92 24.67 1.19
C SER A 14 13.91 23.54 0.99
N LEU A 15 13.66 22.80 2.07
CA LEU A 15 12.56 21.85 2.14
C LEU A 15 11.28 22.68 2.29
N SER A 16 10.73 23.06 1.13
CA SER A 16 9.40 23.62 1.00
C SER A 16 8.38 22.53 1.36
N THR A 17 8.23 22.23 2.65
CA THR A 17 7.16 21.38 3.14
C THR A 17 5.85 22.17 3.08
N LEU A 18 5.23 22.08 1.91
CA LEU A 18 3.80 22.34 1.76
C LEU A 18 3.08 21.52 2.81
N THR A 19 2.35 22.25 3.63
CA THR A 19 1.61 21.80 4.79
C THR A 19 0.34 21.15 4.28
N ALA A 20 0.38 19.84 4.01
CA ALA A 20 -0.81 19.01 4.01
C ALA A 20 -0.88 18.31 5.38
N CYS A 21 -1.96 18.55 6.09
CA CYS A 21 -2.27 17.85 7.32
C CYS A 21 -2.77 16.45 6.92
N GLY A 22 -1.86 15.49 6.84
CA GLY A 22 -2.13 14.09 6.50
C GLY A 22 -0.93 13.28 6.97
N TRP A 23 -1.17 12.11 7.55
CA TRP A 23 -0.14 11.31 8.19
C TRP A 23 1.00 11.00 7.21
N ILE A 24 2.25 11.06 7.67
CA ILE A 24 3.40 10.66 6.83
C ILE A 24 3.35 9.14 6.75
N THR A 25 2.61 8.60 5.78
CA THR A 25 2.67 7.18 5.46
C THR A 25 3.99 6.93 4.73
N THR A 26 4.82 6.07 5.29
CA THR A 26 6.10 5.69 4.67
C THR A 26 5.86 4.74 3.50
N GLU A 27 6.82 4.64 2.59
CA GLU A 27 6.78 3.68 1.49
C GLU A 27 6.60 2.22 1.96
N ALA A 28 7.17 1.88 3.12
CA ALA A 28 7.00 0.56 3.72
C ALA A 28 5.57 0.34 4.24
N GLU A 29 4.98 1.34 4.89
CA GLU A 29 3.58 1.28 5.35
C GLU A 29 2.61 1.21 4.17
N LEU A 30 2.84 1.98 3.10
CA LEU A 30 2.03 1.88 1.87
C LEU A 30 2.12 0.50 1.21
N LYS A 31 3.31 -0.09 1.17
CA LYS A 31 3.51 -1.46 0.65
C LYS A 31 2.73 -2.47 1.48
N GLU A 32 2.80 -2.36 2.81
CA GLU A 32 2.09 -3.26 3.73
C GLU A 32 0.57 -3.11 3.59
N SER A 33 0.05 -1.88 3.62
CA SER A 33 -1.36 -1.58 3.35
C SER A 33 -1.85 -2.16 2.03
N PHE A 34 -1.02 -2.07 0.98
CA PHE A 34 -1.35 -2.65 -0.32
C PHE A 34 -1.41 -4.19 -0.26
N ILE A 35 -0.46 -4.84 0.43
CA ILE A 35 -0.45 -6.29 0.63
C ILE A 35 -1.69 -6.73 1.40
N GLU A 36 -1.99 -6.10 2.54
CA GLU A 36 -3.12 -6.47 3.39
C GLU A 36 -4.47 -6.29 2.66
N ALA A 37 -4.67 -5.15 1.98
CA ALA A 37 -5.91 -4.88 1.24
C ALA A 37 -6.14 -5.88 0.09
N ASN A 38 -5.09 -6.19 -0.68
CA ASN A 38 -5.20 -7.14 -1.78
C ASN A 38 -5.38 -8.58 -1.28
N SER A 39 -4.78 -8.92 -0.12
CA SER A 39 -5.01 -10.20 0.54
C SER A 39 -6.46 -10.34 0.97
N GLU A 40 -7.02 -9.34 1.67
CA GLU A 40 -8.43 -9.34 2.09
C GLU A 40 -9.37 -9.43 0.89
N LEU A 41 -9.15 -8.63 -0.16
CA LEU A 41 -9.95 -8.69 -1.39
C LEU A 41 -9.90 -10.07 -2.04
N ALA A 42 -8.70 -10.66 -2.17
CA ALA A 42 -8.55 -11.98 -2.75
C ALA A 42 -9.24 -13.06 -1.90
N CYS A 43 -9.23 -12.93 -0.57
CA CYS A 43 -9.97 -13.84 0.31
C CYS A 43 -11.48 -13.73 0.16
N GLU A 44 -12.03 -12.51 0.03
CA GLU A 44 -13.45 -12.33 -0.22
C GLU A 44 -13.87 -12.94 -1.57
N ILE A 45 -13.07 -12.72 -2.62
CA ILE A 45 -13.28 -13.34 -3.94
C ILE A 45 -13.17 -14.88 -3.87
N ALA A 46 -12.24 -15.42 -3.08
CA ALA A 46 -12.11 -16.88 -2.93
C ALA A 46 -13.33 -17.50 -2.25
N LYS A 47 -13.93 -16.81 -1.28
CA LYS A 47 -15.17 -17.22 -0.60
C LYS A 47 -16.39 -17.08 -1.50
N ASP A 48 -16.44 -16.03 -2.29
CA ASP A 48 -17.51 -15.77 -3.27
C ASP A 48 -16.94 -15.30 -4.62
N PRO A 49 -16.70 -16.23 -5.57
CA PRO A 49 -16.15 -15.88 -6.88
C PRO A 49 -17.01 -14.94 -7.73
N SER A 50 -18.29 -14.74 -7.37
CA SER A 50 -19.15 -13.76 -8.06
C SER A 50 -18.70 -12.32 -7.82
N LEU A 51 -17.91 -12.07 -6.77
CA LEU A 51 -17.32 -10.77 -6.46
C LEU A 51 -16.24 -10.33 -7.46
N ALA A 52 -15.67 -11.27 -8.23
CA ALA A 52 -14.72 -10.95 -9.30
C ALA A 52 -15.37 -10.30 -10.54
N ILE A 53 -16.70 -10.26 -10.62
CA ILE A 53 -17.42 -9.65 -11.73
C ILE A 53 -17.34 -8.12 -11.60
N ASP A 54 -17.05 -7.41 -12.70
CA ASP A 54 -17.12 -5.95 -12.73
C ASP A 54 -18.58 -5.49 -12.59
N SER A 55 -18.95 -5.05 -11.38
CA SER A 55 -20.26 -4.51 -11.03
C SER A 55 -20.11 -3.32 -10.08
N PRO A 56 -21.10 -2.39 -10.02
CA PRO A 56 -21.06 -1.26 -9.09
C PRO A 56 -20.93 -1.70 -7.62
N ASP A 57 -21.70 -2.70 -7.21
CA ASP A 57 -21.68 -3.19 -5.81
C ASP A 57 -20.31 -3.76 -5.43
N ASN A 58 -19.64 -4.46 -6.37
CA ASN A 58 -18.30 -4.99 -6.14
C ASN A 58 -17.24 -3.87 -6.10
N LYS A 59 -17.45 -2.75 -6.80
CA LYS A 59 -16.57 -1.58 -6.73
C LYS A 59 -16.64 -0.88 -5.38
N ASP A 60 -17.83 -0.77 -4.81
CA ASP A 60 -18.01 -0.19 -3.47
C ASP A 60 -17.30 -1.06 -2.42
N MET A 61 -17.43 -2.39 -2.50
CA MET A 61 -16.69 -3.31 -1.62
C MET A 61 -15.17 -3.17 -1.76
N VAL A 62 -14.64 -3.08 -2.99
CA VAL A 62 -13.19 -2.88 -3.21
C VAL A 62 -12.75 -1.55 -2.59
N LYS A 63 -13.53 -0.48 -2.76
CA LYS A 63 -13.24 0.83 -2.17
C LYS A 63 -13.22 0.74 -0.64
N ASP A 64 -14.21 0.09 -0.02
CA ASP A 64 -14.30 -0.08 1.43
C ASP A 64 -13.08 -0.84 2.00
N ILE A 65 -12.66 -1.91 1.33
CA ILE A 65 -11.45 -2.67 1.74
C ILE A 65 -10.22 -1.77 1.64
N PHE A 66 -10.07 -1.03 0.55
CA PHE A 66 -8.88 -0.21 0.35
C PHE A 66 -8.84 0.98 1.31
N GLU A 67 -9.99 1.58 1.62
CA GLU A 67 -10.13 2.61 2.66
C GLU A 67 -9.72 2.09 4.03
N LYS A 68 -10.16 0.88 4.39
CA LYS A 68 -9.86 0.23 5.67
C LYS A 68 -8.37 0.06 5.91
N HIS A 69 -7.58 -0.11 4.86
CA HIS A 69 -6.12 -0.26 4.92
C HIS A 69 -5.38 1.06 4.63
N ASP A 70 -6.04 2.20 4.79
CA ASP A 70 -5.43 3.54 4.65
C ASP A 70 -4.82 3.78 3.24
N LEU A 71 -5.35 3.14 2.20
CA LEU A 71 -4.96 3.42 0.81
C LEU A 71 -5.63 4.71 0.30
N PRO A 72 -4.98 5.46 -0.62
CA PRO A 72 -5.44 6.78 -1.06
C PRO A 72 -6.59 6.72 -2.09
N ILE A 73 -7.72 6.09 -1.72
CA ILE A 73 -8.86 5.81 -2.61
C ILE A 73 -9.55 7.05 -3.24
N ASP A 74 -9.31 8.24 -2.72
CA ASP A 74 -9.86 9.50 -3.24
C ASP A 74 -8.85 10.23 -4.16
N ASP A 75 -7.64 9.67 -4.33
CA ASP A 75 -6.62 10.11 -5.28
C ASP A 75 -6.37 9.01 -6.32
N ASP A 76 -7.07 9.11 -7.44
CA ASP A 76 -6.96 8.16 -8.55
C ASP A 76 -5.53 8.07 -9.11
N GLU A 77 -4.75 9.17 -9.08
CA GLU A 77 -3.38 9.20 -9.58
C GLU A 77 -2.46 8.40 -8.64
N GLU A 78 -2.54 8.65 -7.33
CA GLU A 78 -1.75 7.93 -6.34
C GLU A 78 -2.10 6.42 -6.30
N MET A 79 -3.39 6.08 -6.41
CA MET A 79 -3.81 4.68 -6.51
C MET A 79 -3.24 3.98 -7.74
N LEU A 80 -3.26 4.63 -8.91
CA LEU A 80 -2.68 4.07 -10.13
C LEU A 80 -1.16 3.89 -10.00
N GLU A 81 -0.46 4.84 -9.38
CA GLU A 81 0.98 4.71 -9.10
C GLU A 81 1.29 3.52 -8.19
N LEU A 82 0.48 3.28 -7.14
CA LEU A 82 0.63 2.12 -6.25
C LEU A 82 0.45 0.80 -7.00
N PHE A 83 -0.59 0.70 -7.84
CA PHE A 83 -0.82 -0.49 -8.66
C PHE A 83 0.34 -0.74 -9.62
N ASP A 84 0.77 0.28 -10.37
CA ASP A 84 1.90 0.15 -11.32
C ASP A 84 3.19 -0.29 -10.60
N LYS A 85 3.38 0.20 -9.38
CA LYS A 85 4.55 -0.10 -8.56
C LYS A 85 4.55 -1.52 -8.00
N TYR A 86 3.43 -2.00 -7.47
CA TYR A 86 3.40 -3.22 -6.66
C TYR A 86 2.77 -4.44 -7.32
N THR A 87 1.93 -4.29 -8.35
CA THR A 87 1.25 -5.43 -9.01
C THR A 87 2.22 -6.45 -9.63
N HIS A 88 3.43 -6.05 -9.98
CA HIS A 88 4.46 -6.92 -10.55
C HIS A 88 5.66 -7.14 -9.61
N ASP A 89 5.57 -6.69 -8.35
CA ASP A 89 6.61 -6.89 -7.35
C ASP A 89 6.50 -8.32 -6.80
N GLU A 90 7.54 -9.15 -7.00
CA GLU A 90 7.55 -10.54 -6.56
C GLU A 90 7.40 -10.67 -5.04
N GLU A 91 7.89 -9.72 -4.25
CA GLU A 91 7.75 -9.74 -2.79
C GLU A 91 6.29 -9.52 -2.39
N VAL A 92 5.60 -8.57 -3.04
CA VAL A 92 4.17 -8.31 -2.80
C VAL A 92 3.34 -9.51 -3.22
N ILE A 93 3.61 -10.07 -4.40
CA ILE A 93 2.90 -11.26 -4.91
C ILE A 93 3.04 -12.43 -3.93
N ASN A 94 4.26 -12.71 -3.48
CA ASN A 94 4.52 -13.80 -2.53
C ASN A 94 3.87 -13.54 -1.16
N ALA A 95 3.86 -12.30 -0.69
CA ALA A 95 3.22 -11.94 0.58
C ALA A 95 1.70 -12.15 0.51
N VAL A 96 1.05 -11.68 -0.57
CA VAL A 96 -0.39 -11.90 -0.80
C VAL A 96 -0.72 -13.40 -0.90
N GLN A 97 0.11 -14.18 -1.62
CA GLN A 97 -0.06 -15.63 -1.68
C GLN A 97 0.06 -16.30 -0.30
N THR A 98 1.04 -15.88 0.50
CA THR A 98 1.24 -16.40 1.86
C THR A 98 0.02 -16.10 2.74
N HIS A 99 -0.51 -14.88 2.71
CA HIS A 99 -1.73 -14.52 3.43
C HIS A 99 -2.93 -15.36 2.99
N LEU A 100 -3.08 -15.63 1.68
CA LEU A 100 -4.18 -16.45 1.19
C LEU A 100 -4.13 -17.89 1.71
N GLU A 101 -2.93 -18.48 1.75
CA GLU A 101 -2.72 -19.84 2.27
C GLU A 101 -2.88 -19.91 3.79
N GLU A 102 -2.31 -18.96 4.54
CA GLU A 102 -2.23 -19.00 5.99
C GLU A 102 -3.47 -18.45 6.70
N ASP A 103 -4.00 -17.32 6.23
CA ASP A 103 -5.06 -16.58 6.93
C ASP A 103 -6.46 -16.89 6.39
N CYS A 104 -6.55 -17.33 5.13
CA CYS A 104 -7.82 -17.54 4.44
C CYS A 104 -8.11 -19.01 4.08
N ASP A 105 -7.18 -19.94 4.38
CA ASP A 105 -7.28 -21.37 4.09
C ASP A 105 -7.61 -21.67 2.61
N VAL A 106 -7.16 -20.78 1.71
CA VAL A 106 -7.33 -20.93 0.28
C VAL A 106 -6.10 -21.66 -0.26
N GLN A 107 -6.30 -22.87 -0.80
CA GLN A 107 -5.24 -23.54 -1.56
C GLN A 107 -5.19 -22.93 -2.96
N VAL A 108 -4.14 -22.13 -3.22
CA VAL A 108 -3.90 -21.45 -4.50
C VAL A 108 -3.13 -22.34 -5.49
#